data_AF-A0A662RI89-F1
#
_entry.id   AF-A0A662RI89-F1
#
_cell.length_a   1.000
_cell.length_b   1.000
_cell.length_c   1.000
_cell.angle_alpha   90.00
_cell.angle_beta   90.00
_cell.angle_gamma   90.00
#
_symmetry.space_group_name_H-M   'P 1'
#
loop_
_entity.id
_entity.type
_entity.pdbx_description
1 polymer ?
#
loop_
_entity_poly.entity_id
_entity_poly.type
_entity_poly.pdbx_seq_one_letter_code
_entity_poly.pdbx_strand_id
1 'polypeptide(L)'
;MTGIIVYTTSTCPKCKKLKSYLKSVAIEYTEADMSTPAALTELRANGVFTTMAPVLQVGDSFLTLDEMFDGDRVREDVIDDLTERAP
;
A
#
# COMPACT_ATOMS: atom_id res chain seq x y z
N MET A 1 -2.43 5.79 17.11
CA MET A 1 -3.34 6.01 15.97
C MET A 1 -2.52 5.69 14.75
N THR A 2 -2.64 4.47 14.25
CA THR A 2 -1.75 3.94 13.22
C THR A 2 -2.31 4.37 11.87
N GLY A 3 -1.65 5.32 11.20
CA GLY A 3 -2.10 5.86 9.92
C GLY A 3 -1.81 4.88 8.78
N ILE A 4 -2.73 4.78 7.82
CA ILE A 4 -2.58 3.96 6.62
C ILE A 4 -2.27 4.88 5.44
N ILE A 5 -1.20 4.57 4.71
CA ILE A 5 -0.74 5.34 3.55
C ILE A 5 -0.63 4.41 2.35
N VAL A 6 -1.28 4.79 1.25
CA VAL A 6 -1.20 4.09 -0.03
C VAL A 6 -0.31 4.90 -0.95
N TYR A 7 0.90 4.40 -1.17
CA TYR A 7 1.80 4.93 -2.18
C TYR A 7 1.33 4.48 -3.57
N THR A 8 0.97 5.46 -4.39
CA THR A 8 0.34 5.28 -5.70
C THR A 8 1.07 6.12 -6.74
N THR A 9 0.81 5.84 -8.02
CA THR A 9 1.24 6.70 -9.14
C THR A 9 0.05 7.03 -10.05
N SER A 10 0.21 8.02 -10.93
CA SER A 10 -0.86 8.56 -11.79
C SER A 10 -1.51 7.53 -12.71
N THR A 11 -0.75 6.53 -13.19
CA THR A 11 -1.21 5.53 -14.16
C THR A 11 -0.84 4.12 -13.69
N CYS A 12 -1.54 3.66 -12.66
CA CYS A 12 -1.32 2.34 -12.08
C CYS A 12 -2.65 1.58 -11.90
N PRO A 13 -2.92 0.54 -12.72
CA PRO A 13 -4.16 -0.24 -12.62
C PRO A 13 -4.23 -1.05 -11.31
N LYS A 14 -3.09 -1.59 -10.84
CA LYS A 14 -3.00 -2.31 -9.56
C LYS A 14 -3.34 -1.40 -8.37
N CYS A 15 -2.92 -0.14 -8.41
CA CYS A 15 -3.22 0.84 -7.39
C CYS A 15 -4.72 1.11 -7.28
N LYS A 16 -5.45 1.14 -8.41
CA LYS A 16 -6.92 1.25 -8.41
C LYS A 16 -7.59 0.04 -7.76
N LYS A 17 -7.08 -1.18 -8.02
CA LYS A 17 -7.58 -2.41 -7.37
C LYS A 17 -7.43 -2.33 -5.85
N LEU A 18 -6.23 -2.01 -5.36
CA LEU A 18 -5.96 -1.88 -3.93
C LEU A 18 -6.85 -0.83 -3.24
N LYS A 19 -6.94 0.38 -3.83
CA LYS A 19 -7.80 1.46 -3.30
C LYS A 19 -9.28 1.06 -3.25
N SER A 20 -9.76 0.38 -4.29
CA SER A 20 -11.14 -0.10 -4.34
C SER A 20 -11.43 -1.12 -3.25
N TYR A 21 -10.47 -2.02 -2.99
CA TYR A 21 -10.55 -2.99 -1.90
C TYR A 21 -10.58 -2.27 -0.53
N LEU A 22 -9.61 -1.42 -0.22
CA LEU A 22 -9.56 -0.64 1.03
C LEU A 22 -10.85 0.16 1.28
N LYS A 23 -11.40 0.77 0.23
CA LYS A 23 -12.69 1.48 0.30
C LYS A 23 -13.87 0.54 0.54
N SER A 24 -13.87 -0.65 -0.05
CA SER A 24 -14.92 -1.66 0.15
C SER A 24 -14.96 -2.17 1.59
N VAL A 25 -13.81 -2.24 2.26
CA VAL A 25 -13.68 -2.63 3.67
C VAL A 25 -13.77 -1.45 4.64
N ALA A 26 -14.11 -0.25 4.14
CA ALA A 26 -14.27 1.00 4.90
C ALA A 26 -13.04 1.41 5.73
N ILE A 27 -11.84 1.11 5.23
CA ILE A 27 -10.57 1.52 5.85
C ILE A 27 -10.24 2.95 5.40
N GLU A 28 -9.98 3.84 6.36
CA GLU A 28 -9.46 5.17 6.06
C GLU A 28 -7.96 5.09 5.75
N TYR A 29 -7.59 5.63 4.59
CA TYR A 29 -6.20 5.70 4.15
C TYR A 29 -5.91 7.04 3.48
N THR A 30 -4.64 7.41 3.47
CA THR A 30 -4.14 8.58 2.74
C THR A 30 -3.39 8.13 1.48
N GLU A 31 -3.33 8.99 0.47
CA GLU A 31 -2.64 8.69 -0.78
C GLU A 31 -1.34 9.51 -0.87
N ALA A 32 -0.23 8.84 -1.16
CA ALA A 32 1.06 9.47 -1.38
C ALA A 32 1.54 9.16 -2.81
N ASP A 33 1.99 10.18 -3.54
CA ASP A 33 2.53 9.98 -4.88
C ASP A 33 3.98 9.46 -4.80
N MET A 34 4.16 8.19 -5.14
CA MET A 34 5.46 7.51 -5.18
C MET A 34 6.39 8.08 -6.25
N SER A 35 5.89 8.91 -7.16
CA SER A 35 6.71 9.63 -8.16
C SER A 35 7.45 10.82 -7.53
N THR A 36 7.08 11.23 -6.32
CA THR A 36 7.70 12.37 -5.65
C THR A 36 8.97 11.96 -4.90
N PRO A 37 10.00 12.82 -4.85
CA PRO A 37 11.22 12.56 -4.08
C PRO A 37 10.95 12.31 -2.59
N ALA A 38 9.94 12.97 -2.02
CA ALA A 38 9.57 12.81 -0.61
C ALA A 38 9.11 11.38 -0.31
N ALA A 39 8.15 10.85 -1.08
CA ALA A 39 7.67 9.48 -0.90
C ALA A 39 8.78 8.44 -1.09
N LEU A 40 9.63 8.62 -2.11
CA LEU A 40 10.75 7.72 -2.35
C LEU A 40 11.81 7.77 -1.26
N THR A 41 12.01 8.93 -0.63
CA THR A 41 12.93 9.08 0.49
C THR A 41 12.39 8.34 1.71
N GLU A 42 11.10 8.51 2.01
CA GLU A 42 10.43 7.81 3.12
C GLU A 42 10.50 6.29 2.95
N LEU A 43 10.15 5.77 1.78
CA LEU A 43 10.20 4.33 1.49
C LEU A 43 11.62 3.78 1.69
N ARG A 44 12.64 4.45 1.14
CA ARG A 44 14.04 4.00 1.27
C ARG A 44 14.57 4.12 2.70
N ALA A 45 14.19 5.17 3.43
CA ALA A 45 14.56 5.36 4.83
C ALA A 45 14.01 4.21 5.70
N ASN A 46 12.83 3.70 5.36
CA ASN A 46 12.19 2.57 6.02
C ASN A 46 12.58 1.19 5.41
N GLY A 47 13.61 1.15 4.57
CA GLY A 47 14.13 -0.11 3.99
C GLY A 47 13.30 -0.69 2.83
N VAL A 48 12.33 0.06 2.30
CA VAL A 48 11.51 -0.33 1.16
C VAL A 48 12.16 0.16 -0.13
N PHE A 49 12.77 -0.76 -0.88
CA PHE A 49 13.50 -0.46 -2.12
C PHE A 49 12.69 -0.74 -3.40
N THR A 50 11.38 -0.95 -3.30
CA THR A 50 10.53 -1.17 -4.48
C THR A 50 10.51 0.04 -5.40
N THR A 51 10.48 -0.22 -6.71
CA THR A 51 10.29 0.78 -7.76
C THR A 51 8.90 0.70 -8.36
N MET A 52 8.07 -0.23 -7.88
CA MET A 52 6.74 -0.52 -8.41
C MET A 52 5.67 -0.18 -7.39
N ALA A 53 4.68 0.59 -7.83
CA ALA A 53 3.47 0.87 -7.07
C ALA A 53 2.40 -0.22 -7.32
N PRO A 54 1.48 -0.49 -6.37
CA PRO A 54 1.30 0.22 -5.10
C PRO A 54 2.20 -0.29 -3.97
N VAL A 55 2.45 0.57 -2.97
CA VAL A 55 2.98 0.17 -1.65
C VAL A 55 1.95 0.58 -0.60
N LEU A 56 1.62 -0.34 0.29
CA LEU A 56 0.74 -0.07 1.44
C LEU A 56 1.62 0.08 2.68
N GLN A 57 1.46 1.18 3.40
CA GLN A 57 2.07 1.38 4.71
C GLN A 57 0.98 1.39 5.77
N VAL A 58 1.22 0.65 6.84
CA VAL A 58 0.39 0.64 8.05
C VAL A 58 1.33 0.84 9.23
N GLY A 59 1.35 2.06 9.78
CA GLY A 59 2.29 2.41 10.84
C GLY A 59 3.74 2.31 10.36
N ASP A 60 4.51 1.45 11.02
CA ASP A 60 5.92 1.17 10.70
C ASP A 60 6.10 -0.01 9.73
N SER A 61 5.01 -0.65 9.32
CA SER A 61 5.04 -1.82 8.44
C SER A 61 4.64 -1.48 7.01
N PHE A 62 5.25 -2.17 6.05
CA PHE A 62 5.09 -1.90 4.62
C PHE A 62 4.84 -3.20 3.87
N LEU A 63 3.90 -3.15 2.93
CA LEU A 63 3.62 -4.20 1.98
C LEU A 63 3.84 -3.67 0.56
N THR A 64 4.70 -4.36 -0.17
CA THR A 64 5.00 -4.05 -1.56
C THR A 64 4.03 -4.71 -2.53
N LEU A 65 4.08 -4.32 -3.80
CA LEU A 65 3.25 -4.90 -4.85
C LEU A 65 3.38 -6.42 -4.93
N ASP A 66 4.58 -6.98 -4.75
CA ASP A 66 4.81 -8.44 -4.82
C ASP A 66 4.18 -9.16 -3.62
N GLU A 67 4.14 -8.50 -2.46
CA GLU A 67 3.55 -9.03 -1.25
C GLU A 67 2.01 -8.90 -1.22
N MET A 68 1.45 -7.91 -1.92
CA MET A 68 0.00 -7.72 -2.01
C MET A 68 -0.62 -8.39 -3.23
N PHE A 69 0.15 -8.74 -4.25
CA PHE A 69 -0.38 -9.27 -5.50
C PHE A 69 0.29 -10.58 -5.89
N ASP A 70 -0.52 -11.63 -6.00
CA ASP A 70 -0.12 -12.87 -6.67
C ASP A 70 -0.52 -12.77 -8.15
N GLY A 71 0.41 -12.29 -8.97
CA GLY A 71 0.18 -11.99 -10.38
C GLY A 71 -0.80 -10.84 -10.59
N ASP A 72 -2.05 -11.16 -10.92
CA ASP A 72 -3.15 -10.20 -11.13
C ASP A 72 -4.21 -10.20 -10.00
N ARG A 73 -4.09 -11.15 -9.06
CA ARG A 73 -4.97 -11.27 -7.90
C ARG A 73 -4.43 -10.47 -6.73
N VAL A 74 -5.31 -9.77 -6.03
CA VAL A 74 -5.00 -9.09 -4.76
C VAL A 74 -5.05 -10.16 -3.65
N ARG A 75 -4.04 -10.20 -2.80
CA ARG A 75 -4.00 -11.00 -1.58
C ARG A 75 -4.67 -10.23 -0.46
N GLU A 76 -5.99 -10.32 -0.42
CA GLU A 76 -6.86 -9.67 0.57
C GLU A 76 -6.47 -10.10 1.99
N ASP A 77 -6.12 -11.38 2.17
CA ASP A 77 -5.67 -11.96 3.44
C ASP A 77 -4.44 -11.24 4.04
N VAL A 78 -3.44 -10.92 3.22
CA VAL A 78 -2.22 -10.23 3.66
C VAL A 78 -2.51 -8.77 4.02
N ILE A 79 -3.43 -8.13 3.30
CA ILE A 79 -3.81 -6.75 3.57
C ILE A 79 -4.65 -6.67 4.85
N ASP A 80 -5.58 -7.61 5.05
CA ASP A 80 -6.40 -7.71 6.26
C ASP A 80 -5.54 -7.98 7.51
N ASP A 81 -4.54 -8.85 7.40
CA ASP A 81 -3.57 -9.13 8.46
C ASP A 81 -2.78 -7.88 8.85
N LEU A 82 -2.22 -7.17 7.85
CA LEU A 82 -1.43 -5.97 8.11
C LEU A 82 -2.27 -4.80 8.66
N THR A 83 -3.47 -4.58 8.13
CA THR A 83 -4.33 -3.48 8.57
C THR A 83 -4.95 -3.71 9.94
N GLU A 84 -4.55 -4.79 10.63
CA GLU A 84 -5.02 -5.20 11.94
C GLU A 84 -6.53 -5.06 12.07
N ARG A 85 -7.26 -5.56 11.08
CA ARG A 85 -8.53 -6.24 11.35
C ARG A 85 -8.22 -7.61 11.97
N ALA A 86 -7.41 -7.59 13.03
CA ALA A 86 -7.34 -8.69 13.97
C ALA A 86 -8.73 -8.80 14.63
N PRO A 87 -9.33 -10.00 14.73
CA PRO A 87 -10.42 -10.22 15.68
C PRO A 87 -9.98 -9.94 17.12
#